data_AF-A0A559KJW2-F1
#
_entry.id   AF-A0A559KJW2-F1
#
_cell.length_a   1.000
_cell.length_b   1.000
_cell.length_c   1.000
_cell.angle_alpha   90.00
_cell.angle_beta   90.00
_cell.angle_gamma   90.00
#
_symmetry.space_group_name_H-M   'P 1'
#
loop_
_entity.id
_entity.type
_entity.pdbx_description
1 polymer ?
#
loop_
_entity_poly.entity_id
_entity_poly.type
_entity_poly.pdbx_seq_one_letter_code
_entity_poly.pdbx_strand_id
1 'polypeptide(L)'
;MKKNIHLSEIIMNSFFITIAIACDLLSKSFVFLKMSFFFAGVMGKIFKISFLILLCSGFLLGFRNGFLVCLSYSFFHLIKSIPFLIEMKKVLLWSDLKLLSSCILDYILPNLIISLSGFLYSSKKNNIIMKKNIIRILLIICCSRMLFYFLSGYYIYFSCYPQYKDHFFWFCLIYSFFPCFLSFFISIIFLFFLLKSKIKTLFEFE
;
A
#
# COMPACT_ATOMS: atom_id res chain seq x y z
N MET A 1 -31.34 19.93 -11.16
CA MET A 1 -30.76 18.79 -11.90
C MET A 1 -30.40 17.69 -10.91
N LYS A 2 -30.91 16.46 -11.05
CA LYS A 2 -30.45 15.33 -10.23
C LYS A 2 -29.01 15.02 -10.64
N LYS A 3 -28.06 15.27 -9.74
CA LYS A 3 -26.64 14.89 -9.92
C LYS A 3 -26.61 13.37 -10.13
N ASN A 4 -26.01 12.90 -11.22
CA ASN A 4 -25.89 11.46 -11.47
C ASN A 4 -24.81 10.90 -10.53
N ILE A 5 -25.25 10.39 -9.38
CA ILE A 5 -24.39 9.92 -8.28
C ILE A 5 -23.37 8.89 -8.79
N HIS A 6 -23.80 7.97 -9.65
CA HIS A 6 -22.91 6.94 -10.22
C HIS A 6 -21.79 7.51 -11.09
N LEU A 7 -22.10 8.52 -11.91
CA LEU A 7 -21.07 9.17 -12.73
C LEU A 7 -20.03 9.87 -11.85
N SER A 8 -20.48 10.52 -10.78
CA SER A 8 -19.59 11.18 -9.81
C SER A 8 -18.67 10.16 -9.11
N GLU A 9 -19.19 9.01 -8.70
CA GLU A 9 -18.38 7.93 -8.09
C GLU A 9 -17.31 7.41 -9.05
N ILE A 10 -17.68 7.18 -10.32
CA ILE A 10 -16.73 6.71 -11.36
C ILE A 10 -15.61 7.72 -11.57
N ILE A 11 -15.95 9.02 -11.68
CA ILE A 11 -14.97 10.09 -11.85
C ILE A 11 -14.01 10.14 -10.66
N MET A 12 -14.53 10.06 -9.44
CA MET A 12 -13.72 10.10 -8.22
C MET A 12 -12.79 8.87 -8.10
N ASN A 13 -13.30 7.67 -8.35
CA ASN A 13 -12.49 6.45 -8.35
C ASN A 13 -11.36 6.57 -9.39
N SER A 14 -11.68 7.03 -10.60
CA SER A 14 -10.70 7.22 -11.68
C SER A 14 -9.62 8.23 -11.28
N PHE A 15 -10.01 9.36 -10.68
CA PHE A 15 -9.09 10.37 -10.19
C PHE A 15 -8.08 9.82 -9.18
N PHE A 16 -8.54 9.09 -8.15
CA PHE A 16 -7.64 8.49 -7.16
C PHE A 16 -6.72 7.43 -7.76
N ILE A 17 -7.24 6.59 -8.67
CA ILE A 17 -6.43 5.60 -9.39
C ILE A 17 -5.31 6.29 -10.17
N THR A 18 -5.65 7.30 -10.98
CA THR A 18 -4.67 8.03 -11.81
C THR A 18 -3.60 8.71 -10.96
N ILE A 19 -3.97 9.37 -9.85
CA ILE A 19 -3.00 10.00 -8.97
C ILE A 19 -2.10 8.97 -8.28
N ALA A 20 -2.67 7.86 -7.80
CA ALA A 20 -1.87 6.80 -7.17
C ALA A 20 -0.83 6.22 -8.14
N ILE A 21 -1.22 6.01 -9.40
CA ILE A 21 -0.33 5.57 -10.48
C ILE A 21 0.76 6.63 -10.76
N ALA A 22 0.37 7.89 -10.93
CA ALA A 22 1.31 8.98 -11.17
C ALA A 22 2.34 9.10 -10.04
N CYS A 23 1.92 9.04 -8.78
CA CYS A 23 2.81 9.04 -7.61
C CYS A 23 3.77 7.84 -7.60
N ASP A 24 3.33 6.64 -7.97
CA ASP A 24 4.21 5.47 -8.02
C ASP A 24 5.23 5.54 -9.17
N LEU A 25 4.86 6.16 -10.29
CA LEU A 25 5.78 6.43 -11.40
C LEU A 25 6.81 7.50 -11.03
N LEU A 26 6.37 8.64 -10.48
CA LEU A 26 7.25 9.74 -10.06
C LEU A 26 8.24 9.31 -8.96
N SER A 27 7.81 8.43 -8.04
CA SER A 27 8.71 7.90 -7.00
C SER A 27 9.86 7.04 -7.53
N LYS A 28 9.92 6.69 -8.83
CA LYS A 28 11.13 6.13 -9.43
C LYS A 28 12.29 7.13 -9.47
N SER A 29 11.98 8.41 -9.64
CA SER A 29 12.95 9.50 -9.81
C SER A 29 13.57 9.97 -8.48
N PHE A 30 12.91 9.70 -7.35
CA PHE A 30 13.41 10.07 -6.03
C PHE A 30 14.29 8.96 -5.44
N VAL A 31 15.61 9.16 -5.49
CA VAL A 31 16.61 8.23 -4.92
C VAL A 31 16.42 8.04 -3.41
N PHE A 32 15.98 9.08 -2.69
CA PHE A 32 15.78 9.09 -1.24
C PHE A 32 14.69 8.11 -0.74
N LEU A 33 13.80 7.64 -1.62
CA LEU A 33 12.75 6.67 -1.28
C LEU A 33 13.18 5.21 -1.46
N LYS A 34 14.41 4.96 -1.89
CA LYS A 34 14.95 3.61 -2.10
C LYS A 34 15.74 3.18 -0.86
N MET A 35 15.42 2.02 -0.29
CA MET A 35 16.34 1.36 0.62
C MET A 35 17.33 0.60 -0.26
N SER A 36 18.50 1.20 -0.44
CA SER A 36 19.70 0.46 -0.79
C SER A 36 20.27 -0.13 0.50
N PHE A 37 19.61 -1.14 1.08
CA PHE A 37 20.38 -2.04 1.94
C PHE A 37 21.27 -2.85 1.01
N PHE A 38 22.54 -2.49 1.03
CA PHE A 38 23.63 -2.95 0.16
C PHE A 38 23.93 -4.45 0.27
N PHE A 39 23.15 -5.22 1.02
CA PHE A 39 23.48 -6.59 1.43
C PHE A 39 22.87 -7.73 0.59
N ALA A 40 22.13 -7.42 -0.49
CA ALA A 40 21.32 -8.46 -1.15
C ALA A 40 20.90 -8.20 -2.62
N GLY A 41 21.23 -7.05 -3.23
CA GLY A 41 20.83 -6.76 -4.61
C GLY A 41 19.32 -6.53 -4.85
N VAL A 42 18.45 -6.76 -3.86
CA VAL A 42 17.00 -6.50 -3.95
C VAL A 42 16.68 -5.13 -3.35
N MET A 43 16.59 -4.12 -4.22
CA MET A 43 16.22 -2.76 -3.85
C MET A 43 14.71 -2.62 -3.61
N GLY A 44 14.30 -2.47 -2.36
CA GLY A 44 12.93 -2.09 -1.98
C GLY A 44 12.75 -0.57 -1.87
N LYS A 45 11.54 -0.06 -2.09
CA LYS A 45 11.19 1.32 -1.71
C LYS A 45 10.86 1.36 -0.22
N ILE A 46 11.49 2.26 0.55
CA ILE A 46 11.22 2.46 1.99
C ILE A 46 9.80 2.99 2.19
N PHE A 47 9.37 3.85 1.28
CA PHE A 47 8.05 4.47 1.33
C PHE A 47 7.52 4.72 -0.08
N LYS A 48 6.21 4.56 -0.25
CA LYS A 48 5.51 4.83 -1.51
C LYS A 48 4.48 5.94 -1.28
N ILE A 49 4.62 7.06 -1.99
CA ILE A 49 3.64 8.17 -1.91
C ILE A 49 2.24 7.69 -2.31
N SER A 50 2.14 6.74 -3.24
CA SER A 50 0.87 6.12 -3.63
C SER A 50 0.12 5.51 -2.44
N PHE A 51 0.80 5.06 -1.38
CA PHE A 51 0.18 4.57 -0.15
C PHE A 51 -0.74 5.61 0.49
N LEU A 52 -0.33 6.89 0.52
CA LEU A 52 -1.12 7.98 1.09
C LEU A 52 -2.38 8.23 0.27
N ILE A 53 -2.26 8.19 -1.06
CA ILE A 53 -3.38 8.38 -1.99
C ILE A 53 -4.41 7.26 -1.82
N LEU A 54 -3.95 6.01 -1.71
CA LEU A 54 -4.81 4.86 -1.46
C LEU A 54 -5.50 4.94 -0.08
N LEU A 55 -4.77 5.34 0.96
CA LEU A 55 -5.37 5.59 2.29
C LEU A 55 -6.47 6.65 2.21
N CYS A 56 -6.21 7.78 1.56
CA CYS A 56 -7.17 8.85 1.33
C CYS A 56 -8.42 8.36 0.59
N SER A 57 -8.25 7.52 -0.43
CA SER A 57 -9.39 7.01 -1.20
C SER A 57 -10.40 6.27 -0.30
N GLY A 58 -9.93 5.45 0.64
CA GLY A 58 -10.82 4.81 1.60
C GLY A 58 -11.45 5.80 2.58
N PHE A 59 -10.66 6.71 3.16
CA PHE A 59 -11.18 7.70 4.10
C PHE A 59 -12.25 8.63 3.50
N LEU A 60 -12.09 8.99 2.22
CA LEU A 60 -12.94 9.98 1.55
C LEU A 60 -14.11 9.32 0.81
N LEU A 61 -13.91 8.16 0.19
CA LEU A 61 -14.93 7.50 -0.65
C LEU A 61 -15.62 6.32 0.06
N GLY A 62 -15.16 5.93 1.25
CA GLY A 62 -15.62 4.76 1.97
C GLY A 62 -14.99 3.45 1.51
N PHE A 63 -15.28 2.36 2.24
CA PHE A 63 -14.65 1.05 2.02
C PHE A 63 -14.85 0.51 0.59
N ARG A 64 -16.08 0.53 0.06
CA ARG A 64 -16.40 -0.05 -1.26
C ARG A 64 -15.61 0.62 -2.38
N ASN A 65 -15.64 1.95 -2.44
CA ASN A 65 -14.94 2.71 -3.47
C ASN A 65 -13.42 2.68 -3.25
N GLY A 66 -12.95 2.80 -2.00
CA GLY A 66 -11.53 2.62 -1.66
C GLY A 66 -10.99 1.24 -2.05
N PHE A 67 -11.79 0.18 -1.90
CA PHE A 67 -11.43 -1.16 -2.34
C PHE A 67 -11.26 -1.23 -3.87
N LEU A 68 -12.19 -0.66 -4.65
CA LEU A 68 -12.08 -0.60 -6.10
C LEU A 68 -10.82 0.15 -6.56
N VAL A 69 -10.50 1.27 -5.92
CA VAL A 69 -9.26 2.03 -6.17
C VAL A 69 -8.03 1.17 -5.85
N CYS A 70 -7.98 0.54 -4.67
CA CYS A 70 -6.87 -0.32 -4.28
C CYS A 70 -6.71 -1.53 -5.19
N LEU A 71 -7.81 -2.16 -5.62
CA LEU A 71 -7.80 -3.29 -6.54
C LEU A 71 -7.25 -2.89 -7.91
N SER A 72 -7.75 -1.78 -8.46
CA SER A 72 -7.28 -1.26 -9.76
C SER A 72 -5.80 -0.90 -9.72
N TYR A 73 -5.35 -0.23 -8.65
CA TYR A 73 -3.94 0.05 -8.43
C TYR A 73 -3.10 -1.23 -8.28
N SER A 74 -3.63 -2.26 -7.61
CA SER A 74 -2.94 -3.55 -7.46
C SER A 74 -2.68 -4.21 -8.81
N PHE A 75 -3.66 -4.19 -9.72
CA PHE A 75 -3.46 -4.70 -11.08
C PHE A 75 -2.41 -3.91 -11.85
N PHE A 76 -2.44 -2.57 -11.80
CA PHE A 76 -1.39 -1.75 -12.41
C PHE A 76 0.01 -2.11 -11.85
N HIS A 77 0.12 -2.18 -10.52
CA HIS A 77 1.38 -2.47 -9.84
C HIS A 77 1.89 -3.88 -10.17
N LEU A 78 0.99 -4.86 -10.30
CA LEU A 78 1.30 -6.21 -10.74
C LEU A 78 1.79 -6.22 -12.20
N ILE A 79 1.04 -5.62 -13.15
CA ILE A 79 1.40 -5.53 -14.57
C ILE A 79 2.80 -4.96 -14.75
N LYS A 80 3.10 -3.87 -14.03
CA LYS A 80 4.40 -3.22 -14.03
C LYS A 80 5.53 -4.13 -13.52
N SER A 81 5.23 -5.09 -12.65
CA SER A 81 6.20 -5.98 -12.02
C SER A 81 6.30 -7.36 -12.66
N ILE A 82 5.38 -7.74 -13.55
CA ILE A 82 5.42 -9.01 -14.31
C ILE A 82 6.79 -9.24 -14.96
N PRO A 83 7.42 -8.29 -15.68
CA PRO A 83 8.73 -8.55 -16.31
C PRO A 83 9.80 -8.96 -15.30
N PHE A 84 9.84 -8.28 -14.15
CA PHE A 84 10.77 -8.60 -13.07
C PHE A 84 10.47 -9.97 -12.45
N LEU A 85 9.20 -10.30 -12.21
CA LEU A 85 8.79 -11.57 -11.62
C LEU A 85 9.09 -12.77 -12.54
N ILE A 86 8.90 -12.61 -13.85
CA ILE A 86 9.26 -13.63 -14.84
C ILE A 86 10.78 -13.85 -14.84
N GLU A 87 11.57 -12.78 -14.76
CA GLU A 87 13.02 -12.89 -14.71
C GLU A 87 13.48 -13.59 -13.42
N MET A 88 12.92 -13.19 -12.27
CA MET A 88 13.21 -13.84 -10.99
C MET A 88 12.80 -15.31 -10.99
N LYS A 89 11.68 -15.67 -11.62
CA LYS A 89 11.28 -17.08 -11.79
C LYS A 89 12.34 -17.90 -12.52
N LYS A 90 12.95 -17.34 -13.58
CA LYS A 90 14.01 -18.03 -14.34
C LYS A 90 15.29 -18.15 -13.52
N VAL A 91 15.75 -17.05 -12.92
CA VAL A 91 17.02 -17.00 -12.17
C VAL A 91 16.97 -17.86 -10.91
N LEU A 92 15.85 -17.86 -10.20
CA LEU A 92 15.68 -18.56 -8.92
C LEU A 92 14.97 -19.91 -9.04
N LEU A 93 14.65 -20.33 -10.27
CA LEU A 93 13.94 -21.58 -10.56
C LEU A 93 12.65 -21.73 -9.75
N TRP A 94 11.86 -20.66 -9.65
CA TRP A 94 10.60 -20.69 -8.91
C TRP A 94 9.56 -21.55 -9.63
N SER A 95 8.80 -22.31 -8.84
CA SER A 95 7.56 -22.94 -9.30
C SER A 95 6.48 -21.89 -9.58
N ASP A 96 5.48 -22.26 -10.37
CA ASP A 96 4.31 -21.39 -10.63
C ASP A 96 3.57 -21.01 -9.35
N LEU A 97 3.54 -21.92 -8.36
CA LEU A 97 2.95 -21.66 -7.05
C LEU A 97 3.71 -20.56 -6.29
N LYS A 98 5.05 -20.56 -6.34
CA LYS A 98 5.86 -19.50 -5.71
C LYS A 98 5.66 -18.17 -6.41
N LEU A 99 5.62 -18.16 -7.75
CA LEU A 99 5.34 -16.96 -8.54
C LEU A 99 3.95 -16.39 -8.20
N LEU A 100 2.92 -17.23 -8.19
CA LEU A 100 1.56 -16.83 -7.83
C LEU A 100 1.49 -16.30 -6.40
N SER A 101 2.18 -16.97 -5.46
CA SER A 101 2.26 -16.53 -4.07
C SER A 101 2.91 -15.15 -3.95
N SER A 102 3.93 -14.84 -4.74
CA SER A 102 4.58 -13.52 -4.76
C SER A 102 3.63 -12.48 -5.33
N CYS A 103 2.93 -12.76 -6.44
CA CYS A 103 1.90 -11.88 -6.97
C CYS A 103 0.86 -11.50 -5.91
N ILE A 104 0.41 -12.49 -5.12
CA ILE A 104 -0.60 -12.28 -4.09
C ILE A 104 -0.03 -11.52 -2.88
N LEU A 105 1.08 -11.98 -2.32
CA LEU A 105 1.64 -11.47 -1.06
C LEU A 105 2.43 -10.17 -1.21
N ASP A 106 3.02 -9.88 -2.37
CA ASP A 106 3.80 -8.65 -2.59
C ASP A 106 2.98 -7.52 -3.23
N TYR A 107 1.99 -7.87 -4.07
CA TYR A 107 1.31 -6.89 -4.94
C TYR A 107 -0.19 -6.73 -4.68
N ILE A 108 -0.92 -7.82 -4.39
CA ILE A 108 -2.38 -7.77 -4.26
C ILE A 108 -2.78 -7.49 -2.81
N LEU A 109 -2.52 -8.42 -1.89
CA LEU A 109 -3.01 -8.33 -0.51
C LEU A 109 -2.49 -7.08 0.25
N PRO A 110 -1.20 -6.70 0.15
CA PRO A 110 -0.72 -5.51 0.84
C PRO A 110 -1.34 -4.20 0.34
N ASN A 111 -1.86 -4.18 -0.88
CA ASN A 111 -2.52 -3.01 -1.44
C ASN A 111 -4.01 -3.02 -1.11
N LEU A 112 -4.68 -4.17 -1.21
CA LEU A 112 -6.10 -4.30 -0.88
C LEU A 112 -6.40 -3.98 0.58
N ILE A 113 -5.53 -4.38 1.51
CA ILE A 113 -5.73 -4.12 2.94
C ILE A 113 -5.78 -2.62 3.28
N ILE A 114 -5.23 -1.75 2.41
CA ILE A 114 -5.27 -0.30 2.59
C ILE A 114 -6.71 0.21 2.58
N SER A 115 -7.60 -0.44 1.83
CA SER A 115 -9.03 -0.09 1.74
C SER A 115 -9.75 -0.13 3.09
N LEU A 116 -9.21 -0.85 4.10
CA LEU A 116 -9.74 -0.85 5.47
C LEU A 116 -9.81 0.57 6.08
N SER A 117 -9.05 1.54 5.56
CA SER A 117 -9.19 2.96 5.96
C SER A 117 -10.61 3.49 5.79
N GLY A 118 -11.37 2.94 4.82
CA GLY A 118 -12.75 3.31 4.56
C GLY A 118 -13.77 2.79 5.56
N PHE A 119 -13.41 1.92 6.51
CA PHE A 119 -14.30 1.55 7.62
C PHE A 119 -14.50 2.69 8.63
N LEU A 120 -13.65 3.74 8.57
CA LEU A 120 -13.81 4.96 9.38
C LEU A 120 -14.57 6.05 8.65
N TYR A 121 -15.15 5.73 7.50
CA TYR A 121 -16.08 6.60 6.82
C TYR A 121 -17.30 6.81 7.71
N SER A 122 -17.31 7.93 8.44
CA SER A 122 -18.47 8.40 9.18
C SER A 122 -19.00 9.64 8.49
N SER A 123 -20.24 9.56 7.99
CA SER A 123 -20.96 10.73 7.48
C SER A 123 -21.31 11.74 8.59
N LYS A 124 -21.06 11.42 9.89
CA LYS A 124 -21.45 12.27 11.03
C LYS A 124 -20.30 12.52 12.04
N LYS A 125 -19.67 13.69 11.87
CA LYS A 125 -19.20 14.74 12.81
C LYS A 125 -18.61 14.48 14.22
N ASN A 126 -18.23 13.28 14.68
CA ASN A 126 -17.50 13.14 15.98
C ASN A 126 -15.98 13.02 15.84
N ASN A 127 -15.30 14.18 15.85
CA ASN A 127 -13.87 14.33 15.56
C ASN A 127 -12.90 13.62 16.54
N ILE A 128 -13.20 13.53 17.84
CA ILE A 128 -12.26 12.96 18.83
C ILE A 128 -12.24 11.43 18.77
N ILE A 129 -13.41 10.79 18.70
CA ILE A 129 -13.55 9.34 18.55
C ILE A 129 -12.95 8.90 17.19
N MET A 130 -13.12 9.70 16.14
CA MET A 130 -12.49 9.48 14.84
C MET A 130 -10.96 9.40 14.93
N LYS A 131 -10.28 10.30 15.65
CA LYS A 131 -8.81 10.32 15.72
C LYS A 131 -8.21 9.04 16.32
N LYS A 132 -8.75 8.57 17.46
CA LYS A 132 -8.29 7.31 18.07
C LYS A 132 -8.52 6.11 17.15
N ASN A 133 -9.63 6.11 16.42
CA ASN A 133 -9.95 5.04 15.50
C ASN A 133 -9.04 5.06 14.25
N ILE A 134 -8.66 6.24 13.74
CA ILE A 134 -7.69 6.38 12.63
C ILE A 134 -6.35 5.72 12.96
N ILE A 135 -5.79 6.00 14.13
CA ILE A 135 -4.51 5.39 14.56
C ILE A 135 -4.64 3.86 14.62
N ARG A 136 -5.74 3.35 15.20
CA ARG A 136 -6.01 1.91 15.30
C ARG A 136 -6.09 1.25 13.92
N ILE A 137 -6.81 1.84 12.96
CA ILE A 137 -6.90 1.28 11.62
C ILE A 137 -5.56 1.35 10.89
N LEU A 138 -4.82 2.46 10.99
CA LEU A 138 -3.48 2.54 10.40
C LEU A 138 -2.55 1.46 10.95
N LEU A 139 -2.63 1.19 12.25
CA LEU A 139 -1.86 0.12 12.89
C LEU A 139 -2.24 -1.23 12.30
N ILE A 140 -3.54 -1.56 12.20
CA ILE A 140 -4.03 -2.79 11.58
C ILE A 140 -3.51 -2.91 10.14
N ILE A 141 -3.68 -1.88 9.31
CA ILE A 141 -3.21 -1.86 7.93
C ILE A 141 -1.71 -2.13 7.86
N CYS A 142 -0.89 -1.43 8.65
CA CYS A 142 0.56 -1.57 8.59
C CYS A 142 1.04 -2.93 9.13
N CYS A 143 0.44 -3.45 10.20
CA CYS A 143 0.73 -4.79 10.73
C CYS A 143 0.36 -5.89 9.73
N SER A 144 -0.81 -5.81 9.09
CA SER A 144 -1.22 -6.77 8.06
C SER A 144 -0.31 -6.71 6.82
N ARG A 145 0.07 -5.50 6.37
CA ARG A 145 1.04 -5.35 5.27
C ARG A 145 2.40 -5.95 5.62
N MET A 146 2.89 -5.66 6.82
CA MET A 146 4.14 -6.24 7.33
C MET A 146 4.07 -7.77 7.34
N LEU A 147 2.96 -8.35 7.78
CA LEU A 147 2.75 -9.79 7.78
C LEU A 147 2.82 -10.37 6.36
N PHE A 148 2.17 -9.75 5.37
CA PHE A 148 2.24 -10.26 3.99
C PHE A 148 3.64 -10.17 3.40
N TYR A 149 4.36 -9.05 3.60
CA TYR A 149 5.75 -8.93 3.15
C TYR A 149 6.68 -9.89 3.89
N PHE A 150 6.45 -10.11 5.17
CA PHE A 150 7.20 -11.09 5.96
C PHE A 150 6.97 -12.51 5.43
N LEU A 151 5.71 -12.91 5.21
CA LEU A 151 5.38 -14.23 4.66
C LEU A 151 5.99 -14.42 3.27
N SER A 152 5.94 -13.39 2.42
CA SER A 152 6.56 -13.42 1.11
C SER A 152 8.07 -13.61 1.22
N GLY A 153 8.75 -12.75 1.99
CA GLY A 153 10.19 -12.83 2.24
C GLY A 153 10.59 -14.21 2.79
N TYR A 154 9.86 -14.68 3.80
CA TYR A 154 10.19 -15.89 4.53
C TYR A 154 9.92 -17.19 3.76
N TYR A 155 8.82 -17.28 3.00
CA TYR A 155 8.45 -18.53 2.32
C TYR A 155 8.83 -18.57 0.84
N ILE A 156 8.90 -17.41 0.17
CA ILE A 156 9.17 -17.33 -1.27
C ILE A 156 10.66 -17.07 -1.51
N TYR A 157 11.21 -16.08 -0.82
CA TYR A 157 12.58 -15.61 -1.03
C TYR A 157 13.63 -16.28 -0.14
N PHE A 158 13.25 -17.24 0.72
CA PHE A 158 14.19 -18.01 1.57
C PHE A 158 15.40 -18.54 0.80
N SER A 159 15.12 -19.16 -0.35
CA SER A 159 16.16 -19.78 -1.17
C SER A 159 17.14 -18.78 -1.78
N CYS A 160 16.81 -17.48 -1.79
CA CYS A 160 17.68 -16.42 -2.30
C CYS A 160 18.78 -16.03 -1.32
N TYR A 161 18.67 -16.43 -0.05
CA TYR A 161 19.50 -15.91 1.04
C TYR A 161 20.12 -17.03 1.89
N PRO A 162 20.83 -18.00 1.29
CA PRO A 162 21.41 -19.13 2.01
C PRO A 162 22.43 -18.68 3.08
N GLN A 163 23.12 -17.57 2.85
CA GLN A 163 24.09 -16.98 3.78
C GLN A 163 23.47 -16.47 5.10
N TYR A 164 22.15 -16.31 5.14
CA TYR A 164 21.43 -15.84 6.34
C TYR A 164 20.59 -16.93 6.98
N LYS A 165 20.78 -18.21 6.65
CA LYS A 165 19.91 -19.31 7.08
C LYS A 165 19.54 -19.28 8.57
N ASP A 166 20.52 -18.99 9.43
CA ASP A 166 20.35 -18.98 10.89
C ASP A 166 19.71 -17.68 11.44
N HIS A 167 19.72 -16.61 10.65
CA HIS A 167 19.15 -15.30 11.01
C HIS A 167 18.04 -14.85 10.07
N PHE A 168 17.56 -15.74 9.20
CA PHE A 168 16.69 -15.37 8.09
C PHE A 168 15.33 -14.86 8.55
N PHE A 169 14.80 -15.47 9.61
CA PHE A 169 13.58 -15.01 10.27
C PHE A 169 13.69 -13.53 10.68
N TRP A 170 14.75 -13.19 11.43
CA TRP A 170 14.98 -11.82 11.90
C TRP A 170 15.25 -10.85 10.76
N PHE A 171 15.98 -11.30 9.74
CA PHE A 171 16.20 -10.52 8.53
C PHE A 171 14.87 -10.16 7.84
N CYS A 172 14.01 -11.14 7.56
CA CYS A 172 12.70 -10.90 6.95
C CYS A 172 11.81 -10.00 7.81
N LEU A 173 11.84 -10.19 9.14
CA LEU A 173 11.05 -9.41 10.08
C LEU A 173 11.48 -7.93 10.04
N ILE A 174 12.78 -7.66 10.17
CA ILE A 174 13.32 -6.29 10.16
C ILE A 174 13.09 -5.63 8.79
N TYR A 175 13.36 -6.35 7.71
CA TYR A 175 13.19 -5.86 6.34
C TYR A 175 11.74 -5.48 6.04
N SER A 176 10.77 -6.23 6.59
CA SER A 176 9.34 -5.96 6.43
C SER A 176 8.82 -4.91 7.40
N PHE A 177 9.39 -4.86 8.62
CA PHE A 177 9.01 -3.93 9.66
C PHE A 177 9.33 -2.49 9.28
N PHE A 178 10.55 -2.21 8.84
CA PHE A 178 11.02 -0.83 8.68
C PHE A 178 10.19 -0.01 7.65
N PRO A 179 9.88 -0.51 6.44
CA PRO A 179 9.04 0.21 5.49
C PRO A 179 7.60 0.42 5.99
N CYS A 180 7.04 -0.56 6.70
CA CYS A 180 5.69 -0.47 7.25
C CYS A 180 5.62 0.51 8.42
N PHE A 181 6.63 0.49 9.29
CA PHE A 181 6.79 1.43 10.39
C PHE A 181 6.94 2.86 9.86
N LEU A 182 7.82 3.10 8.89
CA LEU A 182 7.96 4.43 8.29
C LEU A 182 6.65 4.89 7.63
N SER A 183 5.98 4.00 6.90
CA SER A 183 4.67 4.29 6.29
C SER A 183 3.63 4.68 7.32
N PHE A 184 3.62 4.04 8.50
CA PHE A 184 2.73 4.38 9.61
C PHE A 184 2.96 5.81 10.11
N PHE A 185 4.21 6.18 10.44
CA PHE A 185 4.52 7.53 10.94
C PHE A 185 4.23 8.62 9.92
N ILE A 186 4.67 8.44 8.67
CA ILE A 186 4.40 9.41 7.60
C ILE A 186 2.89 9.58 7.40
N SER A 187 2.12 8.49 7.46
CA SER A 187 0.66 8.56 7.30
C SER A 187 -0.01 9.29 8.45
N ILE A 188 0.44 9.11 9.68
CA ILE A 188 -0.09 9.87 10.83
C ILE A 188 0.16 11.36 10.64
N ILE A 189 1.40 11.74 10.29
CA ILE A 189 1.76 13.15 10.06
C ILE A 189 0.89 13.72 8.93
N PHE A 190 0.83 13.02 7.80
CA PHE A 190 0.05 13.43 6.64
C PHE A 190 -1.45 13.58 6.96
N LEU A 191 -2.05 12.61 7.65
CA LEU A 191 -3.46 12.69 8.03
C LEU A 191 -3.73 13.79 9.05
N PHE A 192 -2.79 14.08 9.95
CA PHE A 192 -2.94 15.20 10.88
C PHE A 192 -2.95 16.55 10.14
N PHE A 193 -2.07 16.72 9.15
CA PHE A 193 -2.11 17.88 8.26
C PHE A 193 -3.41 17.95 7.46
N LEU A 194 -3.84 16.84 6.86
CA LEU A 194 -5.06 16.77 6.05
C LEU A 194 -6.31 17.08 6.87
N LEU A 195 -6.44 16.52 8.08
CA LEU A 195 -7.54 16.80 9.02
C LEU A 195 -7.55 18.26 9.51
N LYS A 196 -6.40 18.92 9.60
CA LYS A 196 -6.30 20.34 9.98
C LYS A 196 -6.63 21.27 8.80
N SER A 197 -6.37 20.81 7.57
CA SER A 197 -6.65 21.58 6.36
C SER A 197 -8.15 21.57 6.00
N LYS A 198 -8.63 22.63 5.34
CA LYS A 198 -9.99 22.69 4.75
C LYS A 198 -10.21 21.71 3.59
N ILE A 199 -9.27 20.82 3.27
CA ILE A 199 -9.39 19.85 2.15
C ILE A 199 -10.64 18.97 2.28
N LYS A 200 -11.16 18.76 3.49
CA LYS A 200 -12.43 18.05 3.68
C LYS A 200 -13.59 18.69 2.90
N THR A 201 -13.64 20.03 2.78
CA THR A 201 -14.69 20.74 2.03
C THR A 201 -14.56 20.57 0.51
N LEU A 202 -13.41 20.14 0.00
CA LEU A 202 -13.22 19.84 -1.44
C LEU A 202 -13.85 18.51 -1.85
N PHE A 203 -14.14 17.62 -0.89
CA PHE A 203 -14.71 16.29 -1.14
C PHE A 203 -16.07 16.07 -0.47
N GLU A 204 -16.55 17.03 0.33
CA GLU A 204 -17.94 17.12 0.77
C GLU A 204 -18.79 17.56 -0.43
N PHE A 205 -19.14 16.60 -1.31
CA PHE A 205 -20.17 16.80 -2.31
C PHE A 205 -21.52 16.47 -1.69
N GLU A 206 -22.20 17.49 -1.19
CA GLU A 206 -23.68 17.47 -1.13
C GLU A 206 -24.27 17.46 -2.55
#